data_AF-A0AAW8AVJ6-F1
#
_entry.id   AF-A0AAW8AVJ6-F1
#
_cell.length_a   1.000
_cell.length_b   1.000
_cell.length_c   1.000
_cell.angle_alpha   90.00
_cell.angle_beta   90.00
_cell.angle_gamma   90.00
#
_symmetry.space_group_name_H-M   'P 1'
#
loop_
_entity.id
_entity.type
_entity.pdbx_description
1 polymer ?
#
loop_
_entity_poly.entity_id
_entity_poly.type
_entity_poly.pdbx_seq_one_letter_code
_entity_poly.pdbx_strand_id
1 'polypeptide(L)'
;LLREALDRKTVLFALGGGVIGDMTGFAAAIYMRGVPFVQVPTTLLAQVDSSVGGKTAINHPLGKNMLGAFYQPQRVIADLATLDSLPER
;
A
#
# COMPACT_ATOMS: atom_id res chain seq x y z
N LEU A 1 11.81 -6.93 -6.72
CA LEU A 1 12.27 -7.41 -5.40
C LEU A 1 13.32 -8.51 -5.54
N LEU A 2 12.98 -9.72 -5.99
CA LEU A 2 13.96 -10.83 -6.09
C LEU A 2 15.10 -10.56 -7.11
N ARG A 3 14.78 -10.05 -8.30
CA ARG A 3 15.79 -9.72 -9.33
C ARG A 3 16.79 -8.67 -8.86
N GLU A 4 16.35 -7.76 -7.99
CA GLU A 4 17.15 -6.67 -7.44
C GLU A 4 17.92 -7.08 -6.17
N ALA A 5 17.91 -8.37 -5.80
CA ALA A 5 18.60 -8.91 -4.62
C ALA A 5 18.29 -8.16 -3.31
N LEU A 6 17.07 -7.64 -3.16
CA LEU A 6 16.65 -6.92 -1.96
C LEU A 6 16.59 -7.86 -0.75
N ASP A 7 16.77 -7.28 0.44
CA ASP A 7 16.81 -8.01 1.70
C ASP A 7 15.64 -7.63 2.64
N ARG A 8 15.63 -8.20 3.85
CA ARG A 8 14.58 -7.96 4.86
C ARG A 8 14.56 -6.55 5.43
N LYS A 9 15.59 -5.74 5.19
CA LYS A 9 15.67 -4.34 5.65
C LYS A 9 15.14 -3.37 4.60
N THR A 10 14.84 -3.86 3.39
CA THR A 10 14.27 -3.05 2.31
C THR A 10 12.93 -2.47 2.73
N VAL A 11 12.76 -1.16 2.51
CA VAL A 11 11.51 -0.46 2.79
C VAL A 11 10.76 -0.22 1.48
N LEU A 12 9.50 -0.65 1.40
CA LEU A 12 8.63 -0.35 0.26
C LEU A 12 7.84 0.95 0.51
N PHE A 13 7.78 1.83 -0.49
CA PHE A 13 6.96 3.04 -0.42
C PHE A 13 5.77 2.90 -1.38
N ALA A 14 4.56 2.90 -0.81
CA ALA A 14 3.31 2.80 -1.56
C ALA A 14 2.83 4.22 -1.92
N LEU A 15 3.33 4.75 -3.04
CA LEU A 15 2.95 6.08 -3.55
C LEU A 15 1.78 5.96 -4.52
N GLY A 16 0.58 6.37 -4.09
CA GLY A 16 -0.61 6.34 -4.94
C GLY A 16 -1.93 6.32 -4.18
N GLY A 17 -3.01 5.94 -4.88
CA GLY A 17 -4.31 5.70 -4.26
C GLY A 17 -4.42 4.33 -3.57
N GLY A 18 -5.63 3.98 -3.13
CA GLY A 18 -5.86 2.76 -2.33
C GLY A 18 -5.42 1.47 -3.02
N VAL A 19 -5.51 1.38 -4.35
CA VAL A 19 -5.05 0.22 -5.13
C VAL A 19 -3.54 -0.02 -4.96
N ILE A 20 -2.74 1.06 -5.04
CA ILE A 20 -1.28 0.95 -4.86
C ILE A 20 -0.94 0.60 -3.41
N GLY A 21 -1.66 1.18 -2.45
CA GLY A 21 -1.54 0.86 -1.03
C GLY A 21 -1.77 -0.61 -0.73
N ASP A 22 -2.86 -1.17 -1.26
CA ASP A 22 -3.23 -2.58 -1.11
C ASP A 22 -2.21 -3.53 -1.75
N MET A 23 -1.82 -3.28 -3.00
CA MET A 23 -0.85 -4.12 -3.72
C MET A 23 0.53 -4.10 -3.07
N THR A 24 1.02 -2.91 -2.71
CA THR A 24 2.34 -2.73 -2.10
C THR A 24 2.35 -3.29 -0.68
N GLY A 25 1.29 -3.07 0.09
CA GLY A 25 1.15 -3.61 1.43
C GLY A 25 1.11 -5.15 1.44
N PHE A 26 0.38 -5.76 0.50
CA PHE A 26 0.35 -7.21 0.38
C PHE A 26 1.71 -7.76 -0.07
N ALA A 27 2.37 -7.11 -1.02
CA ALA A 27 3.73 -7.46 -1.43
C ALA A 27 4.73 -7.36 -0.25
N ALA A 28 4.63 -6.31 0.57
CA ALA A 28 5.45 -6.14 1.77
C ALA A 28 5.21 -7.25 2.81
N ALA A 29 3.96 -7.66 2.98
CA ALA A 29 3.57 -8.71 3.93
C ALA A 29 4.16 -10.09 3.56
N ILE A 30 4.20 -10.40 2.26
CA ILE A 30 4.63 -11.74 1.79
C ILE A 30 6.10 -11.81 1.40
N TYR A 31 6.71 -10.69 1.00
CA TYR A 31 8.12 -10.67 0.62
C TYR A 31 9.01 -10.99 1.82
N MET A 32 9.78 -12.07 1.73
CA MET A 32 10.58 -12.62 2.84
C MET A 32 9.80 -12.82 4.16
N ARG A 33 8.47 -13.02 4.07
CA ARG A 33 7.52 -13.10 5.21
C ARG A 33 7.37 -11.80 6.01
N GLY A 34 7.62 -10.66 5.37
CA GLY A 34 7.44 -9.35 5.97
C GLY A 34 8.68 -8.49 5.79
N VAL A 35 8.52 -7.37 5.10
CA VAL A 35 9.48 -6.26 5.06
C VAL A 35 8.79 -4.94 5.37
N PRO A 36 9.49 -3.95 5.95
CA PRO A 36 8.89 -2.65 6.26
C PRO A 36 8.27 -1.98 5.03
N PHE A 37 7.16 -1.27 5.23
CA PHE A 37 6.62 -0.40 4.19
C PHE A 37 6.00 0.88 4.77
N VAL A 38 5.87 1.89 3.92
CA VAL A 38 5.31 3.20 4.22
C VAL A 38 4.20 3.51 3.21
N GLN A 39 3.06 3.99 3.70
CA GLN A 39 1.98 4.49 2.84
C GLN A 39 2.23 5.97 2.51
N VAL A 40 2.14 6.33 1.23
CA VAL A 40 2.17 7.72 0.75
C VAL A 40 0.91 7.97 -0.09
N PRO A 41 -0.27 8.06 0.56
CA PRO A 41 -1.56 8.15 -0.12
C PRO A 41 -1.75 9.48 -0.87
N THR A 42 -2.05 9.39 -2.18
CA THR A 42 -2.23 10.57 -3.07
C THR A 42 -3.67 10.77 -3.55
N THR A 43 -4.63 10.09 -2.92
CA THR A 43 -6.06 10.27 -3.20
C THR A 43 -6.79 10.53 -1.91
N LEU A 44 -7.85 11.33 -1.95
CA LEU A 44 -8.64 11.63 -0.75
C LEU A 44 -9.12 10.35 -0.04
N LEU A 45 -9.68 9.41 -0.80
CA LEU A 45 -10.15 8.13 -0.25
C LEU A 45 -9.02 7.35 0.45
N ALA A 46 -7.82 7.34 -0.13
CA ALA A 46 -6.69 6.64 0.49
C ALA A 46 -6.21 7.35 1.76
N GLN A 47 -6.22 8.69 1.79
CA GLN A 47 -5.80 9.46 2.96
C GLN A 47 -6.74 9.27 4.16
N VAL A 48 -8.04 9.05 3.92
CA VAL A 48 -9.04 8.97 5.01
C VAL A 48 -9.47 7.54 5.39
N ASP A 49 -9.19 6.54 4.55
CA ASP A 49 -9.64 5.16 4.78
C ASP A 49 -8.54 4.14 4.47
N SER A 50 -8.27 3.86 3.18
CA SER A 50 -7.54 2.64 2.79
C SER A 50 -6.07 2.59 3.21
N SER A 51 -5.43 3.71 3.54
CA SER A 51 -4.04 3.71 4.04
C SER A 51 -3.94 3.41 5.53
N VAL A 52 -5.05 3.36 6.26
CA VAL A 52 -5.12 3.19 7.71
C VAL A 52 -5.69 1.81 8.06
N GLY A 53 -5.14 1.18 9.09
CA GLY A 53 -5.64 -0.09 9.64
C GLY A 53 -4.96 -1.35 9.11
N GLY A 54 -4.08 -1.25 8.12
CA GLY A 54 -3.20 -2.34 7.69
C GLY A 54 -3.91 -3.48 6.96
N LYS A 55 -5.14 -3.27 6.48
CA LYS A 55 -5.77 -4.19 5.52
C LYS A 55 -5.05 -4.04 4.18
N THR A 56 -4.58 -5.15 3.63
CA THR A 56 -3.93 -5.21 2.32
C THR A 56 -4.54 -6.35 1.55
N ALA A 57 -4.96 -6.12 0.30
CA ALA A 57 -5.62 -7.15 -0.48
C ALA A 57 -5.38 -7.05 -1.99
N ILE A 58 -5.59 -8.16 -2.68
CA ILE A 58 -5.66 -8.23 -4.13
C ILE A 58 -6.93 -8.96 -4.55
N ASN A 59 -7.35 -8.71 -5.79
CA ASN A 59 -8.55 -9.31 -6.34
C ASN A 59 -8.27 -10.72 -6.86
N HIS A 60 -9.28 -11.57 -6.73
CA HIS A 60 -9.41 -12.82 -7.47
C HIS A 60 -10.49 -12.63 -8.56
N PRO A 61 -10.45 -13.32 -9.72
CA PRO A 61 -11.51 -13.20 -10.72
C PRO A 61 -12.93 -13.43 -10.19
N LEU A 62 -13.07 -14.22 -9.12
CA LEU A 62 -14.35 -14.52 -8.47
C LEU A 62 -14.71 -13.59 -7.29
N GLY A 63 -13.86 -12.63 -6.92
CA GLY A 63 -14.15 -11.77 -5.78
C GLY A 63 -13.12 -10.68 -5.52
N LYS A 64 -13.64 -9.51 -5.11
CA LYS A 64 -12.85 -8.34 -4.75
C LYS A 64 -12.26 -8.50 -3.35
N ASN A 65 -10.97 -8.17 -3.20
CA ASN A 65 -10.25 -8.17 -1.91
C ASN A 65 -10.29 -9.50 -1.14
N MET A 66 -10.37 -10.63 -1.85
CA MET A 66 -10.49 -11.97 -1.23
C MET A 66 -9.16 -12.56 -0.76
N LEU A 67 -8.04 -12.07 -1.30
CA LEU A 67 -6.69 -12.54 -0.97
C LEU A 67 -5.91 -11.39 -0.38
N GLY A 68 -5.33 -11.56 0.80
CA GLY A 68 -4.71 -10.44 1.49
C GLY A 68 -4.03 -10.81 2.80
N ALA A 69 -3.55 -9.78 3.49
CA ALA A 69 -2.95 -9.89 4.81
C ALA A 69 -3.30 -8.65 5.65
N PHE A 70 -3.36 -8.84 6.96
CA PHE A 70 -3.32 -7.74 7.92
C PHE A 70 -1.85 -7.42 8.22
N TYR A 71 -1.34 -6.33 7.65
CA TYR A 71 0.06 -5.93 7.75
C TYR A 71 0.17 -4.41 7.93
N GLN A 72 0.67 -3.98 9.09
CA GLN A 72 0.69 -2.56 9.45
C GLN A 72 1.85 -1.82 8.76
N PRO A 73 1.61 -0.63 8.19
CA PRO A 73 2.68 0.23 7.71
C PRO A 73 3.51 0.74 8.89
N GLN A 74 4.78 1.06 8.62
CA GLN A 74 5.61 1.75 9.60
C GLN A 74 5.12 3.18 9.82
N ARG A 75 4.65 3.84 8.75
CA ARG A 75 4.16 5.22 8.73
C ARG A 75 3.14 5.41 7.60
N VAL A 76 2.27 6.40 7.78
CA VAL A 76 1.40 6.95 6.73
C VAL A 76 1.76 8.43 6.56
N ILE A 77 2.11 8.85 5.35
CA ILE A 77 2.47 10.23 5.02
C ILE A 77 1.39 10.81 4.11
N ALA A 78 0.40 11.48 4.70
CA ALA A 78 -0.68 12.14 3.98
C ALA A 78 -0.31 13.61 3.69
N ASP A 79 0.30 13.85 2.53
CA ASP A 79 0.60 15.20 2.06
C ASP A 79 -0.60 15.78 1.29
N LEU A 80 -1.15 16.88 1.83
CA LEU A 80 -2.31 17.56 1.25
C LEU A 80 -2.00 18.17 -0.12
N ALA A 81 -0.75 18.56 -0.40
CA ALA A 81 -0.37 19.14 -1.69
C ALA A 81 -0.55 18.15 -2.86
N THR A 82 -0.58 16.83 -2.57
CA THR A 82 -0.85 15.82 -3.61
C THR A 82 -2.28 15.91 -4.15
N LEU A 83 -3.22 16.44 -3.35
CA LEU A 83 -4.61 16.59 -3.74
C LEU A 83 -4.83 17.73 -4.76
N ASP A 84 -3.91 18.69 -4.86
CA ASP A 84 -3.97 19.78 -5.85
C ASP A 84 -3.92 19.26 -7.30
N SER A 85 -3.36 18.07 -7.50
CA SER A 85 -3.28 17.40 -8.81
C SER A 85 -4.37 16.33 -9.02
N LEU A 86 -5.25 16.11 -8.04
CA LEU A 86 -6.27 15.08 -8.10
C LEU A 86 -7.48 15.56 -8.95
N PRO A 87 -7.90 14.82 -10.00
CA PRO A 87 -9.05 15.22 -10.81
C PRO A 87 -10.36 15.27 -10.02
N GLU A 88 -11.27 16.16 -10.42
CA GLU A 88 -12.54 16.39 -9.73
C GLU A 88 -13.51 15.20 -9.78
N ARG A 89 -13.50 14.40 -10.86
CA ARG A 89 -13.91 12.99 -11.00
C ARG A 89 -14.06 12.59 -12.46
#